data_AF-A0A9X8DU88-F1
#
_entry.id   AF-A0A9X8DU88-F1
#
_cell.length_a   1.000
_cell.length_b   1.000
_cell.length_c   1.000
_cell.angle_alpha   90.00
_cell.angle_beta   90.00
_cell.angle_gamma   90.00
#
_symmetry.space_group_name_H-M   'P 1'
#
loop_
_entity.id
_entity.type
_entity.pdbx_description
1 polymer ?
#
loop_
_entity_poly.entity_id
_entity_poly.type
_entity_poly.pdbx_seq_one_letter_code
_entity_poly.pdbx_strand_id
1 'polypeptide(L)'
;MTSHRSSVLELQVLFLRTLRNTFRQKSLFVLHVGISVFLGVVTGLIFMGLEDNLAGFQNRMGAFFFTLTFFGFGTLSSMDAFIAERPLFVKEAGAKYYSAWSYYVAKASIDLASLRVLPAIIFASIFYYLMGLNAPLDRFLLFTTTLVLFNVAVGSMSTFVSIGSKTVGIANLVATVVLLQNVLFGGFLLNVQTMSAGAGWMQWLSMFKYAFEVMMTNELSGLLLTFDASGYVSVPVYGEVYLKTLGMDIANQMRDVVLLVVIAAMFNVASFVLLHFQVPRPMKWSVQDTAKAV
;
A
#
# COMPACT_ATOMS: atom_id res chain seq x y z
N MET A 1 34.99 21.55 -16.70
CA MET A 1 34.43 22.25 -15.53
C MET A 1 33.24 21.44 -14.99
N THR A 2 33.46 20.60 -13.99
CA THR A 2 32.40 19.87 -13.29
C THR A 2 31.75 20.82 -12.27
N SER A 3 30.71 21.53 -12.70
CA SER A 3 29.84 22.25 -11.75
C SER A 3 29.28 21.20 -10.79
N HIS A 4 29.67 21.27 -9.51
CA HIS A 4 29.00 20.56 -8.43
C HIS A 4 27.57 21.09 -8.36
N ARG A 5 26.65 20.43 -9.06
CA ARG A 5 25.23 20.72 -8.95
C ARG A 5 24.79 20.31 -7.55
N SER A 6 24.15 21.24 -6.83
CA SER A 6 23.57 20.92 -5.52
C SER A 6 22.43 19.93 -5.72
N SER A 7 22.58 18.70 -5.18
CA SER A 7 21.54 17.66 -5.21
C SER A 7 20.23 18.15 -4.58
N VAL A 8 20.32 19.11 -3.65
CA VAL A 8 19.15 19.74 -3.01
C VAL A 8 18.36 20.58 -4.02
N LEU A 9 19.03 21.38 -4.85
CA LEU A 9 18.36 22.19 -5.86
C LEU A 9 17.68 21.30 -6.91
N GLU A 10 18.37 20.24 -7.33
CA GLU A 10 17.82 19.24 -8.25
C GLU A 10 16.55 18.59 -7.68
N LEU A 11 16.61 18.13 -6.43
CA LEU A 11 15.47 17.55 -5.74
C LEU A 11 14.31 18.54 -5.60
N GLN A 12 14.58 19.79 -5.22
CA GLN A 12 13.54 20.82 -5.09
C GLN A 12 12.84 21.11 -6.41
N VAL A 13 13.59 21.29 -7.50
CA VAL A 13 13.03 21.55 -8.83
C VAL A 13 12.19 20.37 -9.31
N LEU A 14 12.70 19.14 -9.16
CA LEU A 14 11.97 17.93 -9.53
C LEU A 14 10.73 17.71 -8.67
N PHE A 15 10.82 17.96 -7.37
CA PHE A 15 9.67 17.88 -6.46
C PHE A 15 8.58 18.86 -6.87
N LEU A 16 8.91 20.13 -7.11
CA LEU A 16 7.96 21.14 -7.57
C LEU A 16 7.36 20.80 -8.94
N ARG A 17 8.17 20.28 -9.87
CA ARG A 17 7.70 19.82 -11.19
C ARG A 17 6.70 18.67 -11.04
N THR A 18 7.06 17.65 -10.26
CA THR A 18 6.22 16.48 -10.02
C THR A 18 4.94 16.87 -9.31
N LEU A 19 5.02 17.66 -8.24
CA LEU A 19 3.86 18.18 -7.51
C LEU A 19 2.91 18.92 -8.45
N ARG A 20 3.45 19.84 -9.27
CA ARG A 20 2.66 20.58 -10.26
C ARG A 20 2.04 19.66 -11.31
N ASN A 21 2.76 18.63 -11.76
CA ASN A 21 2.23 17.66 -12.72
C ASN A 21 1.09 16.84 -12.11
N THR A 22 1.25 16.35 -10.88
CA THR A 22 0.22 15.61 -10.14
C THR A 22 -1.04 16.45 -9.96
N PHE A 23 -0.92 17.73 -9.56
CA PHE A 23 -2.08 18.62 -9.41
C PHE A 23 -2.67 19.09 -10.75
N ARG A 24 -1.90 19.09 -11.84
CA ARG A 24 -2.43 19.35 -13.19
C ARG A 24 -3.16 18.14 -13.75
N GLN A 25 -2.71 16.92 -13.43
CA GLN A 25 -3.44 15.67 -13.66
C GLN A 25 -4.56 15.50 -12.62
N LYS A 26 -5.43 16.52 -12.51
CA LYS A 26 -6.53 16.60 -11.51
C LYS A 26 -7.35 15.32 -11.43
N SER A 27 -7.57 14.66 -12.57
CA SER A 27 -8.41 13.47 -12.65
C SER A 27 -7.98 12.37 -11.67
N LEU A 28 -6.71 11.97 -11.62
CA LEU A 28 -6.30 10.83 -10.80
C LEU A 28 -6.34 11.17 -9.30
N PHE A 29 -5.80 12.33 -8.91
CA PHE A 29 -5.86 12.79 -7.52
C PHE A 29 -7.29 12.96 -7.01
N VAL A 30 -8.14 13.65 -7.79
CA VAL A 30 -9.55 13.87 -7.43
C VAL A 30 -10.32 12.55 -7.38
N LEU A 31 -10.03 11.60 -8.27
CA LEU A 31 -10.65 10.28 -8.23
C LEU A 31 -10.27 9.50 -6.98
N HIS A 32 -8.99 9.49 -6.58
CA HIS A 32 -8.57 8.79 -5.36
C HIS A 32 -9.21 9.38 -4.11
N VAL A 33 -9.24 10.72 -3.98
CA VAL A 33 -9.88 11.39 -2.85
C VAL A 33 -11.40 11.18 -2.89
N GLY A 34 -12.04 11.41 -4.04
CA GLY A 34 -13.49 11.30 -4.21
C GLY A 34 -14.01 9.87 -3.98
N ILE A 35 -13.32 8.86 -4.51
CA ILE A 35 -13.65 7.44 -4.28
C ILE A 35 -13.41 7.07 -2.82
N SER A 36 -12.35 7.59 -2.17
CA SER A 36 -12.11 7.31 -0.75
C SER A 36 -13.19 7.90 0.16
N VAL A 37 -13.68 9.11 -0.14
CA VAL A 37 -14.85 9.68 0.56
C VAL A 37 -16.09 8.85 0.31
N PHE A 38 -16.39 8.58 -0.97
CA PHE A 38 -17.59 7.82 -1.36
C PHE A 38 -17.61 6.44 -0.71
N LEU A 39 -16.52 5.68 -0.82
CA LEU A 39 -16.44 4.35 -0.22
C LEU A 39 -16.44 4.43 1.29
N GLY A 40 -15.73 5.38 1.92
CA GLY A 40 -15.75 5.52 3.38
C GLY A 40 -17.16 5.74 3.93
N VAL A 41 -17.96 6.56 3.24
CA VAL A 41 -19.37 6.77 3.58
C VAL A 41 -20.18 5.50 3.31
N VAL A 42 -20.12 4.95 2.09
CA VAL A 42 -20.95 3.80 1.70
C VAL A 42 -20.67 2.58 2.57
N THR A 43 -19.40 2.22 2.77
CA THR A 43 -19.04 1.05 3.57
C THR A 43 -19.32 1.28 5.04
N GLY A 44 -19.02 2.46 5.58
CA GLY A 44 -19.35 2.76 6.97
C GLY A 44 -20.86 2.79 7.24
N LEU A 45 -21.69 3.21 6.27
CA LEU A 45 -23.16 3.11 6.36
C LEU A 45 -23.65 1.66 6.30
N ILE A 46 -23.09 0.85 5.40
CA ILE A 46 -23.48 -0.57 5.25
C ILE A 46 -23.18 -1.37 6.52
N PHE A 47 -22.06 -1.08 7.18
CA PHE A 47 -21.64 -1.75 8.41
C PHE A 47 -21.99 -0.98 9.69
N MET A 48 -22.86 0.05 9.59
CA MET A 48 -23.28 0.85 10.74
C MET A 48 -24.08 0.00 11.73
N GLY A 49 -23.93 0.28 13.02
CA GLY A 49 -24.66 -0.45 14.07
C GLY A 49 -24.08 -1.83 14.35
N LEU A 50 -22.75 -1.93 14.43
CA LEU A 50 -22.07 -3.15 14.83
C LEU A 50 -22.59 -3.66 16.18
N GLU A 51 -23.16 -4.86 16.16
CA GLU A 51 -23.49 -5.60 17.38
C GLU A 51 -22.25 -6.33 17.92
N ASP A 52 -22.22 -6.55 19.23
CA ASP A 52 -21.16 -7.31 19.89
C ASP A 52 -21.56 -8.79 19.99
N ASN A 53 -21.82 -9.41 18.85
CA ASN A 53 -22.19 -10.82 18.71
C ASN A 53 -21.40 -11.51 17.59
N LEU A 54 -21.72 -12.78 17.30
CA LEU A 54 -21.02 -13.56 16.29
C LEU A 54 -21.15 -12.94 14.89
N ALA A 55 -22.32 -12.41 14.54
CA ALA A 55 -22.56 -11.74 13.27
C ALA A 55 -21.76 -10.42 13.17
N GLY A 56 -21.73 -9.63 14.24
CA GLY A 56 -20.95 -8.40 14.32
C GLY A 56 -19.44 -8.64 14.23
N PHE A 57 -18.93 -9.75 14.77
CA PHE A 57 -17.54 -10.18 14.56
C PHE A 57 -17.25 -10.46 13.08
N GLN A 58 -18.14 -11.19 12.40
CA GLN A 58 -18.01 -11.44 10.95
C GLN A 58 -18.06 -10.15 10.13
N ASN A 59 -18.94 -9.20 10.50
CA ASN A 59 -19.05 -7.90 9.85
C ASN A 59 -17.75 -7.08 10.00
N ARG A 60 -17.15 -7.05 11.19
CA ARG A 60 -15.83 -6.40 11.42
C ARG A 60 -14.75 -6.98 10.53
N MET A 61 -14.63 -8.32 10.49
CA MET A 61 -13.68 -9.00 9.61
C MET A 61 -13.88 -8.65 8.13
N GLY A 62 -15.13 -8.76 7.66
CA GLY A 62 -15.48 -8.49 6.26
C GLY A 62 -15.17 -7.05 5.86
N ALA A 63 -15.46 -6.08 6.73
CA ALA A 63 -15.23 -4.68 6.45
C ALA A 63 -13.74 -4.31 6.42
N PHE A 64 -12.93 -4.87 7.34
CA PHE A 64 -11.48 -4.69 7.33
C PHE A 64 -10.84 -5.32 6.09
N PHE A 65 -11.25 -6.54 5.74
CA PHE A 65 -10.75 -7.22 4.55
C PHE A 65 -11.14 -6.49 3.26
N PHE A 66 -12.38 -5.98 3.17
CA PHE A 66 -12.83 -5.14 2.06
C PHE A 66 -11.98 -3.86 1.95
N THR A 67 -11.74 -3.18 3.08
CA THR A 67 -10.93 -1.96 3.13
C THR A 67 -9.52 -2.20 2.59
N LEU A 68 -8.84 -3.25 3.06
CA LEU A 68 -7.51 -3.62 2.57
C LEU A 68 -7.53 -3.99 1.09
N THR A 69 -8.55 -4.71 0.63
CA THR A 69 -8.71 -5.09 -0.78
C THR A 69 -8.86 -3.85 -1.65
N PHE A 70 -9.74 -2.92 -1.27
CA PHE A 70 -9.96 -1.68 -2.00
C PHE A 70 -8.66 -0.87 -2.16
N PHE A 71 -7.96 -0.60 -1.06
CA PHE A 71 -6.71 0.16 -1.12
C PHE A 71 -5.60 -0.59 -1.86
N GLY A 72 -5.52 -1.92 -1.69
CA GLY A 72 -4.53 -2.75 -2.38
C GLY A 72 -4.66 -2.67 -3.89
N PHE A 73 -5.87 -2.90 -4.42
CA PHE A 73 -6.14 -2.81 -5.86
C PHE A 73 -6.16 -1.37 -6.39
N GLY A 74 -6.51 -0.39 -5.56
CA GLY A 74 -6.43 1.03 -5.91
C GLY A 74 -5.01 1.46 -6.33
N THR A 75 -3.99 0.74 -5.88
CA THR A 75 -2.59 1.05 -6.23
C THR A 75 -2.21 0.82 -7.69
N LEU A 76 -2.96 -0.01 -8.42
CA LEU A 76 -2.69 -0.31 -9.82
C LEU A 76 -2.79 0.95 -10.72
N SER A 77 -3.63 1.90 -10.35
CA SER A 77 -3.85 3.14 -11.11
C SER A 77 -2.61 4.05 -11.25
N SER A 78 -1.66 3.99 -10.31
CA SER A 78 -0.43 4.80 -10.40
C SER A 78 0.60 4.23 -11.37
N MET A 79 0.46 2.94 -11.72
CA MET A 79 1.40 2.22 -12.58
C MET A 79 1.40 2.81 -13.99
N ASP A 80 0.21 3.14 -14.50
CA ASP A 80 0.00 3.76 -15.81
C ASP A 80 0.74 5.09 -15.92
N ALA A 81 0.60 5.95 -14.91
CA ALA A 81 1.25 7.25 -14.87
C ALA A 81 2.78 7.13 -14.83
N PHE A 82 3.30 6.14 -14.09
CA PHE A 82 4.75 5.91 -14.00
C PHE A 82 5.32 5.39 -15.33
N ILE A 83 4.67 4.39 -15.93
CA ILE A 83 5.12 3.78 -17.20
C ILE A 83 5.09 4.82 -18.33
N ALA A 84 4.09 5.70 -18.36
CA ALA A 84 3.99 6.79 -19.33
C ALA A 84 5.10 7.84 -19.19
N GLU A 85 5.57 8.14 -17.97
CA GLU A 85 6.63 9.14 -17.73
C GLU A 85 8.06 8.56 -17.93
N ARG A 86 8.25 7.25 -17.83
CA ARG A 86 9.56 6.60 -17.90
C ARG A 86 10.40 6.96 -19.15
N PRO A 87 9.86 7.04 -20.38
CA PRO A 87 10.67 7.41 -21.55
C PRO A 87 11.27 8.81 -21.44
N LEU A 88 10.53 9.77 -20.87
CA LEU A 88 11.02 11.12 -20.61
C LEU A 88 12.14 11.08 -19.57
N PHE A 89 11.95 10.32 -18.49
CA PHE A 89 12.97 10.11 -17.46
C PHE A 89 14.27 9.56 -18.05
N VAL A 90 14.21 8.49 -18.84
CA VAL A 90 15.39 7.84 -19.44
C VAL A 90 16.17 8.82 -20.32
N LYS A 91 15.46 9.67 -21.09
CA LYS A 91 16.06 10.70 -21.93
C LYS A 91 16.75 11.80 -21.11
N GLU A 92 16.06 12.33 -20.10
CA GLU A 92 16.58 13.41 -19.25
C GLU A 92 17.76 12.94 -18.36
N ALA A 93 17.65 11.76 -17.77
CA ALA A 93 18.69 11.15 -16.94
C ALA A 93 19.91 10.74 -17.77
N GLY A 94 19.71 10.16 -18.97
CA GLY A 94 20.79 9.82 -19.89
C GLY A 94 21.57 11.04 -20.39
N ALA A 95 20.88 12.17 -20.58
CA ALA A 95 21.49 13.47 -20.90
C ALA A 95 22.04 14.22 -19.67
N LYS A 96 22.03 13.59 -18.47
CA LYS A 96 22.54 14.15 -17.21
C LYS A 96 21.89 15.48 -16.81
N TYR A 97 20.60 15.67 -17.09
CA TYR A 97 19.84 16.81 -16.54
C TYR A 97 19.70 16.68 -15.02
N TYR A 98 19.45 15.47 -14.53
CA TYR A 98 19.36 15.13 -13.11
C TYR A 98 19.75 13.66 -12.88
N SER A 99 19.97 13.30 -11.62
CA SER A 99 20.25 11.93 -11.16
C SER A 99 18.98 11.09 -11.00
N ALA A 100 19.12 9.77 -11.18
CA ALA A 100 18.03 8.82 -10.92
C ALA A 100 17.49 8.93 -9.48
N TRP A 101 18.36 9.26 -8.53
CA TRP A 101 18.01 9.40 -7.12
C TRP A 101 17.04 10.55 -6.89
N SER A 102 17.38 11.76 -7.33
CA SER A 102 16.51 12.93 -7.12
C SER A 102 15.16 12.78 -7.82
N TYR A 103 15.14 12.15 -9.01
CA TYR A 103 13.88 11.83 -9.69
C TYR A 103 13.03 10.84 -8.89
N TYR A 104 13.62 9.71 -8.49
CA TYR A 104 12.88 8.66 -7.80
C TYR A 104 12.33 9.16 -6.46
N VAL A 105 13.15 9.84 -5.66
CA VAL A 105 12.73 10.40 -4.37
C VAL A 105 11.62 11.43 -4.56
N ALA A 106 11.75 12.35 -5.51
CA ALA A 106 10.70 13.33 -5.80
C ALA A 106 9.39 12.65 -6.24
N LYS A 107 9.48 11.68 -7.15
CA LYS A 107 8.29 10.98 -7.68
C LYS A 107 7.61 10.11 -6.62
N ALA A 108 8.38 9.29 -5.91
CA ALA A 108 7.88 8.40 -4.87
C ALA A 108 7.27 9.18 -3.69
N SER A 109 7.90 10.28 -3.26
CA SER A 109 7.38 11.09 -2.15
C SER A 109 6.04 11.75 -2.48
N ILE A 110 5.89 12.25 -3.71
CA ILE A 110 4.62 12.86 -4.16
C ILE A 110 3.52 11.80 -4.33
N ASP A 111 3.83 10.64 -4.93
CA ASP A 111 2.88 9.53 -5.02
C ASP A 111 2.42 9.08 -3.63
N LEU A 112 3.38 8.88 -2.72
CA LEU A 112 3.13 8.46 -1.34
C LEU A 112 2.23 9.46 -0.62
N ALA A 113 2.55 10.75 -0.63
CA ALA A 113 1.77 11.75 0.08
C ALA A 113 0.37 11.93 -0.52
N SER A 114 0.28 12.09 -1.84
CA SER A 114 -0.97 12.48 -2.51
C SER A 114 -1.93 11.31 -2.75
N LEU A 115 -1.42 10.13 -3.10
CA LEU A 115 -2.24 9.00 -3.53
C LEU A 115 -2.31 7.86 -2.51
N ARG A 116 -1.39 7.82 -1.52
CA ARG A 116 -1.38 6.76 -0.50
C ARG A 116 -1.85 7.25 0.86
N VAL A 117 -1.19 8.26 1.38
CA VAL A 117 -1.42 8.76 2.74
C VAL A 117 -2.76 9.49 2.83
N LEU A 118 -2.96 10.52 1.99
CA LEU A 118 -4.14 11.38 2.10
C LEU A 118 -5.47 10.63 1.90
N PRO A 119 -5.66 9.80 0.86
CA PRO A 119 -6.93 9.12 0.65
C PRO A 119 -7.23 8.08 1.75
N ALA A 120 -6.21 7.39 2.28
CA ALA A 120 -6.35 6.45 3.38
C ALA A 120 -6.77 7.13 4.68
N ILE A 121 -6.18 8.29 5.02
CA ILE A 121 -6.57 9.06 6.21
C ILE A 121 -8.02 9.54 6.09
N ILE A 122 -8.41 10.06 4.93
CA ILE A 122 -9.78 10.53 4.68
C ILE A 122 -10.78 9.38 4.83
N PHE A 123 -10.50 8.24 4.18
CA PHE A 123 -11.33 7.04 4.30
C PHE A 123 -11.44 6.60 5.76
N ALA A 124 -10.32 6.42 6.46
CA ALA A 124 -10.30 5.96 7.84
C ALA A 124 -11.09 6.88 8.78
N SER A 125 -10.94 8.20 8.60
CA SER A 125 -11.66 9.20 9.40
C SER A 125 -13.17 9.15 9.24
N ILE A 126 -13.68 8.70 8.09
CA ILE A 126 -15.12 8.54 7.85
C ILE A 126 -15.56 7.15 8.31
N PHE A 127 -14.94 6.12 7.73
CA PHE A 127 -15.31 4.73 7.92
C PHE A 127 -15.28 4.30 9.39
N TYR A 128 -14.24 4.68 10.13
CA TYR A 128 -14.01 4.21 11.49
C TYR A 128 -15.13 4.61 12.46
N TYR A 129 -15.49 5.90 12.45
CA TYR A 129 -16.53 6.43 13.31
C TYR A 129 -17.93 6.09 12.82
N LEU A 130 -18.15 6.03 11.50
CA LEU A 130 -19.46 5.71 10.93
C LEU A 130 -19.87 4.26 11.19
N MET A 131 -18.91 3.33 11.11
CA MET A 131 -19.11 1.91 11.42
C MET A 131 -19.34 1.66 12.92
N GLY A 132 -18.89 2.58 13.80
CA GLY A 132 -19.01 2.44 15.25
C GLY A 132 -17.95 1.53 15.87
N LEU A 133 -16.72 1.58 15.35
CA LEU A 133 -15.58 0.87 15.94
C LEU A 133 -15.19 1.50 17.30
N ASN A 134 -14.27 0.85 18.02
CA ASN A 134 -13.88 1.32 19.36
C ASN A 134 -13.42 2.79 19.38
N ALA A 135 -14.12 3.63 20.16
CA ALA A 135 -13.91 5.08 20.17
C ALA A 135 -12.53 5.63 20.61
N PRO A 136 -11.70 4.95 21.43
CA PRO A 136 -10.43 5.52 21.89
C PRO A 136 -9.49 5.98 20.75
N LEU A 137 -8.86 7.14 20.95
CA LEU A 137 -8.04 7.79 19.91
C LEU A 137 -6.80 6.96 19.54
N ASP A 138 -6.20 6.26 20.48
CA ASP A 138 -5.07 5.36 20.26
C ASP A 138 -5.44 4.23 19.28
N ARG A 139 -6.63 3.66 19.41
CA ARG A 139 -7.14 2.63 18.48
C ARG A 139 -7.40 3.19 17.09
N PHE A 140 -7.98 4.39 17.00
CA PHE A 140 -8.16 5.09 15.72
C PHE A 140 -6.83 5.39 15.03
N LEU A 141 -5.85 5.89 15.78
CA LEU A 141 -4.53 6.22 15.25
C LEU A 141 -3.78 4.98 14.77
N LEU A 142 -3.86 3.88 15.50
CA LEU A 142 -3.25 2.61 15.08
C LEU A 142 -3.93 2.06 13.82
N PHE A 143 -5.27 2.06 13.77
CA PHE A 143 -6.02 1.66 12.57
C PHE A 143 -5.60 2.49 11.35
N THR A 144 -5.60 3.82 11.51
CA THR A 144 -5.27 4.76 10.42
C THR A 144 -3.82 4.60 9.97
N THR A 145 -2.88 4.50 10.92
CA THR A 145 -1.46 4.30 10.61
C THR A 145 -1.23 2.98 9.91
N THR A 146 -1.88 1.91 10.34
CA THR A 146 -1.79 0.59 9.71
C THR A 146 -2.32 0.62 8.29
N LEU A 147 -3.48 1.26 8.06
CA LEU A 147 -4.05 1.40 6.72
C LEU A 147 -3.14 2.21 5.79
N VAL A 148 -2.55 3.30 6.29
CA VAL A 148 -1.57 4.09 5.55
C VAL A 148 -0.33 3.27 5.22
N LEU A 149 0.27 2.58 6.20
CA LEU A 149 1.46 1.76 6.00
C LEU A 149 1.22 0.63 5.01
N PHE A 150 0.07 -0.03 5.10
CA PHE A 150 -0.38 -1.02 4.14
C PHE A 150 -0.47 -0.44 2.72
N ASN A 151 -1.16 0.69 2.55
CA ASN A 151 -1.32 1.33 1.24
C ASN A 151 0.03 1.80 0.66
N VAL A 152 0.96 2.25 1.52
CA VAL A 152 2.33 2.59 1.13
C VAL A 152 3.13 1.34 0.72
N ALA A 153 3.05 0.25 1.47
CA ALA A 153 3.76 -1.00 1.16
C ALA A 153 3.30 -1.57 -0.19
N VAL A 154 1.98 -1.66 -0.40
CA VAL A 154 1.40 -2.14 -1.65
C VAL A 154 1.70 -1.17 -2.80
N GLY A 155 1.62 0.16 -2.58
CA GLY A 155 1.99 1.16 -3.58
C GLY A 155 3.46 1.08 -4.01
N SER A 156 4.35 0.75 -3.07
CA SER A 156 5.77 0.54 -3.33
C SER A 156 6.00 -0.73 -4.15
N MET A 157 5.27 -1.81 -3.86
CA MET A 157 5.25 -3.03 -4.66
C MET A 157 4.72 -2.79 -6.08
N SER A 158 3.63 -2.04 -6.25
CA SER A 158 3.10 -1.64 -7.57
C SER A 158 4.09 -0.79 -8.36
N THR A 159 4.81 0.12 -7.70
CA THR A 159 5.90 0.91 -8.32
C THR A 159 7.04 0.02 -8.79
N PHE A 160 7.47 -0.94 -7.96
CA PHE A 160 8.50 -1.91 -8.33
C PHE A 160 8.12 -2.71 -9.58
N VAL A 161 6.91 -3.25 -9.62
CA VAL A 161 6.38 -3.98 -10.79
C VAL A 161 6.30 -3.07 -12.02
N SER A 162 5.91 -1.80 -11.86
CA SER A 162 5.86 -0.83 -12.95
C SER A 162 7.22 -0.58 -13.59
N ILE A 163 8.27 -0.42 -12.77
CA ILE A 163 9.63 -0.19 -13.25
C ILE A 163 10.15 -1.41 -14.02
N GLY A 164 9.86 -2.62 -13.52
CA GLY A 164 10.24 -3.88 -14.17
C GLY A 164 9.47 -4.21 -15.45
N SER A 165 8.34 -3.55 -15.70
CA SER A 165 7.43 -3.89 -16.80
C SER A 165 7.64 -3.02 -18.04
N LYS A 166 7.48 -3.62 -19.23
CA LYS A 166 7.59 -2.89 -20.51
C LYS A 166 6.32 -2.15 -20.88
N THR A 167 5.16 -2.73 -20.58
CA THR A 167 3.84 -2.21 -20.92
C THR A 167 2.94 -2.21 -19.69
N VAL A 168 1.93 -1.35 -19.71
CA VAL A 168 0.89 -1.26 -18.68
C VAL A 168 0.17 -2.60 -18.48
N GLY A 169 -0.20 -3.28 -19.57
CA GLY A 169 -0.91 -4.57 -19.50
C GLY A 169 -0.13 -5.65 -18.75
N ILE A 170 1.18 -5.78 -19.01
CA ILE A 170 2.04 -6.73 -18.29
C ILE A 170 2.14 -6.35 -16.82
N ALA A 171 2.32 -5.05 -16.54
CA ALA A 171 2.45 -4.55 -15.18
C ALA A 171 1.20 -4.84 -14.35
N ASN A 172 0.02 -4.53 -14.90
CA ASN A 172 -1.27 -4.80 -14.25
C ASN A 172 -1.53 -6.28 -14.03
N LEU A 173 -1.18 -7.14 -15.01
CA LEU A 173 -1.33 -8.59 -14.86
C LEU A 173 -0.47 -9.13 -13.71
N VAL A 174 0.83 -8.77 -13.70
CA VAL A 174 1.76 -9.22 -12.65
C VAL A 174 1.35 -8.69 -11.28
N ALA A 175 1.02 -7.39 -11.19
CA ALA A 175 0.61 -6.79 -9.93
C ALA A 175 -0.69 -7.40 -9.41
N THR A 176 -1.68 -7.67 -10.27
CA THR A 176 -2.92 -8.35 -9.91
C THR A 176 -2.68 -9.74 -9.35
N VAL A 177 -1.81 -10.54 -9.98
CA VAL A 177 -1.47 -11.88 -9.47
C VAL A 177 -0.81 -11.81 -8.09
N VAL A 178 0.13 -10.87 -7.90
CA VAL A 178 0.78 -10.67 -6.60
C VAL A 178 -0.22 -10.16 -5.55
N LEU A 179 -1.16 -9.30 -5.92
CA LEU A 179 -2.21 -8.83 -5.01
C LEU A 179 -3.18 -9.96 -4.63
N LEU A 180 -3.63 -10.77 -5.59
CA LEU A 180 -4.49 -11.93 -5.31
C LEU A 180 -3.79 -12.92 -4.37
N GLN A 181 -2.48 -13.11 -4.55
CA GLN A 181 -1.68 -13.89 -3.63
C GLN A 181 -1.68 -13.29 -2.22
N ASN A 182 -1.52 -11.98 -2.08
CA ASN A 182 -1.58 -11.32 -0.78
C ASN A 182 -2.97 -11.48 -0.14
N VAL A 183 -4.04 -11.31 -0.91
CA VAL A 183 -5.45 -11.46 -0.50
C VAL A 183 -5.73 -12.88 0.00
N LEU A 184 -5.31 -13.91 -0.76
CA LEU A 184 -5.51 -15.32 -0.40
C LEU A 184 -4.85 -15.67 0.94
N PHE A 185 -3.65 -15.17 1.17
CA PHE A 185 -2.89 -15.41 2.39
C PHE A 185 -3.01 -14.27 3.43
N GLY A 186 -4.06 -13.46 3.35
CA GLY A 186 -4.28 -12.29 4.20
C GLY A 186 -4.83 -12.57 5.60
N GLY A 187 -4.99 -13.84 6.00
CA GLY A 187 -5.50 -14.25 7.32
C GLY A 187 -7.02 -14.32 7.45
N PHE A 188 -7.77 -13.85 6.44
CA PHE A 188 -9.23 -13.96 6.39
C PHE A 188 -9.73 -15.16 5.57
N LEU A 189 -9.26 -15.33 4.32
CA LEU A 189 -9.75 -16.37 3.42
C LEU A 189 -9.21 -17.77 3.76
N LEU A 190 -8.01 -17.82 4.31
CA LEU A 190 -7.38 -19.05 4.79
C LEU A 190 -7.00 -18.88 6.25
N ASN A 191 -7.41 -19.86 7.05
CA ASN A 191 -6.98 -19.94 8.45
C ASN A 191 -5.52 -20.41 8.49
N VAL A 192 -4.67 -19.64 9.17
CA VAL A 192 -3.23 -19.92 9.28
C VAL A 192 -2.95 -21.29 9.90
N GLN A 193 -3.81 -21.78 10.79
CA GLN A 193 -3.65 -23.04 11.51
C GLN A 193 -3.92 -24.27 10.64
N THR A 194 -4.73 -24.14 9.58
CA THR A 194 -5.09 -25.26 8.69
C THR A 194 -4.24 -25.31 7.42
N MET A 195 -3.35 -24.34 7.23
CA MET A 195 -2.49 -24.26 6.05
C MET A 195 -1.43 -25.36 6.03
N SER A 196 -1.25 -25.99 4.87
CA SER A 196 -0.18 -26.98 4.67
C SER A 196 1.19 -26.33 4.77
N ALA A 197 2.17 -27.03 5.34
CA ALA A 197 3.53 -26.49 5.53
C ALA A 197 4.19 -26.03 4.22
N GLY A 198 3.88 -26.69 3.10
CA GLY A 198 4.43 -26.34 1.77
C GLY A 198 3.93 -25.01 1.21
N ALA A 199 2.67 -24.63 1.50
CA ALA A 199 2.12 -23.33 1.11
C ALA A 199 2.23 -22.27 2.24
N GLY A 200 2.53 -22.74 3.45
CA GLY A 200 2.57 -21.94 4.68
C GLY A 200 3.50 -20.73 4.61
N TRP A 201 4.60 -20.81 3.89
CA TRP A 201 5.59 -19.73 3.83
C TRP A 201 5.08 -18.48 3.08
N MET A 202 4.14 -18.65 2.16
CA MET A 202 3.64 -17.57 1.31
C MET A 202 2.89 -16.48 2.10
N GLN A 203 2.34 -16.84 3.27
CA GLN A 203 1.69 -15.89 4.16
C GLN A 203 2.64 -14.79 4.66
N TRP A 204 3.94 -15.09 4.78
CA TRP A 204 4.93 -14.13 5.28
C TRP A 204 5.28 -13.07 4.23
N LEU A 205 4.91 -13.29 2.97
CA LEU A 205 5.00 -12.28 1.91
C LEU A 205 3.76 -11.39 1.84
N SER A 206 2.68 -11.73 2.56
CA SER A 206 1.42 -11.02 2.47
C SER A 206 1.41 -9.75 3.32
N MET A 207 1.38 -8.59 2.66
CA MET A 207 1.11 -7.29 3.31
C MET A 207 -0.30 -7.25 3.92
N PHE A 208 -1.26 -7.97 3.33
CA PHE A 208 -2.61 -8.09 3.86
C PHE A 208 -2.62 -8.79 5.21
N LYS A 209 -1.83 -9.86 5.38
CA LYS A 209 -1.72 -10.58 6.66
C LYS A 209 -1.38 -9.63 7.79
N TYR A 210 -0.29 -8.88 7.64
CA TYR A 210 0.21 -7.98 8.67
C TYR A 210 -0.77 -6.85 8.99
N ALA A 211 -1.36 -6.24 7.96
CA ALA A 211 -2.33 -5.16 8.16
C ALA A 211 -3.64 -5.67 8.80
N PHE A 212 -4.14 -6.82 8.35
CA PHE A 212 -5.36 -7.42 8.86
C PHE A 212 -5.20 -7.88 10.32
N GLU A 213 -4.08 -8.51 10.67
CA GLU A 213 -3.77 -8.92 12.05
C GLU A 213 -3.76 -7.72 13.00
N VAL A 214 -3.12 -6.61 12.61
CA VAL A 214 -3.10 -5.37 13.42
C VAL A 214 -4.49 -4.76 13.55
N MET A 215 -5.28 -4.68 12.47
CA MET A 215 -6.63 -4.11 12.53
C MET A 215 -7.57 -4.96 13.40
N MET A 216 -7.50 -6.29 13.28
CA MET A 216 -8.30 -7.22 14.05
C MET A 216 -7.92 -7.24 15.54
N THR A 217 -6.64 -7.29 15.85
CA THR A 217 -6.16 -7.27 17.25
C THR A 217 -6.48 -5.95 17.94
N ASN A 218 -6.34 -4.82 17.24
CA ASN A 218 -6.71 -3.50 17.74
C ASN A 218 -8.21 -3.35 18.05
N GLU A 219 -9.08 -3.93 17.21
CA GLU A 219 -10.53 -3.85 17.41
C GLU A 219 -11.03 -4.84 18.47
N LEU A 220 -10.52 -6.07 18.49
CA LEU A 220 -11.05 -7.12 19.35
C LEU A 220 -10.40 -7.21 20.73
N SER A 221 -9.25 -6.56 20.94
CA SER A 221 -8.60 -6.57 22.25
C SER A 221 -9.51 -5.95 23.32
N GLY A 222 -9.79 -6.72 24.37
CA GLY A 222 -10.65 -6.33 25.47
C GLY A 222 -12.15 -6.25 25.14
N LEU A 223 -12.58 -6.64 23.94
CA LEU A 223 -13.99 -6.65 23.55
C LEU A 223 -14.66 -7.95 24.03
N LEU A 224 -15.83 -7.84 24.66
CA LEU A 224 -16.65 -8.98 25.06
C LEU A 224 -17.75 -9.20 24.02
N LEU A 225 -17.69 -10.31 23.30
CA LEU A 225 -18.64 -10.68 22.26
C LEU A 225 -19.60 -11.74 22.79
N THR A 226 -20.88 -11.65 22.42
CA THR A 226 -21.87 -12.69 22.72
C THR A 226 -21.81 -13.76 21.65
N PHE A 227 -21.45 -14.99 22.02
CA PHE A 227 -21.57 -16.14 21.14
C PHE A 227 -23.02 -16.63 21.15
N ASP A 228 -23.78 -16.32 20.11
CA ASP A 228 -25.24 -16.51 19.99
C ASP A 228 -25.63 -17.48 18.87
N ALA A 229 -24.89 -18.59 18.76
CA ALA A 229 -25.19 -19.62 17.76
C ALA A 229 -26.59 -20.23 17.97
N SER A 230 -27.38 -20.29 16.88
CA SER A 230 -28.73 -20.87 16.90
C SER A 230 -28.72 -22.30 17.45
N GLY A 231 -29.54 -22.55 18.47
CA GLY A 231 -29.63 -23.85 19.15
C GLY A 231 -28.68 -24.04 20.32
N TYR A 232 -27.87 -23.03 20.66
CA TYR A 232 -26.97 -23.04 21.82
C TYR A 232 -27.31 -21.88 22.78
N VAL A 233 -26.95 -22.04 24.04
CA VAL A 233 -27.08 -20.96 25.04
C VAL A 233 -26.08 -19.86 24.70
N SER A 234 -26.52 -18.61 24.74
CA SER A 234 -25.64 -17.46 24.53
C SER A 234 -24.60 -17.35 25.64
N VAL A 235 -23.33 -17.27 25.27
CA VAL A 235 -22.21 -17.16 26.23
C VAL A 235 -21.34 -15.95 25.88
N PRO A 236 -20.94 -15.12 26.87
CA PRO A 236 -19.97 -14.07 26.64
C PRO A 236 -18.57 -14.66 26.42
N VAL A 237 -17.92 -14.26 25.34
CA VAL A 237 -16.59 -14.72 24.91
C VAL A 237 -15.73 -13.51 24.59
N TYR A 238 -14.51 -13.49 25.11
CA TYR A 238 -13.54 -12.46 24.82
C TYR A 238 -13.08 -12.51 23.36
N GLY A 239 -12.89 -11.35 22.72
CA GLY A 239 -12.41 -11.21 21.35
C GLY A 239 -11.07 -11.92 21.11
N GLU A 240 -10.22 -12.01 22.13
CA GLU A 240 -8.96 -12.76 22.14
C GLU A 240 -9.13 -14.24 21.78
N VAL A 241 -10.25 -14.85 22.16
CA VAL A 241 -10.53 -16.25 21.82
C VAL A 241 -10.73 -16.39 20.31
N TYR A 242 -11.47 -15.46 19.69
CA TYR A 242 -11.66 -15.41 18.23
C TYR A 242 -10.35 -15.11 17.49
N LEU A 243 -9.52 -14.21 18.03
CA LEU A 243 -8.20 -13.94 17.45
C LEU A 243 -7.33 -15.21 17.45
N LYS A 244 -7.32 -15.95 18.56
CA LYS A 244 -6.58 -17.20 18.69
C LYS A 244 -7.08 -18.28 17.72
N THR A 245 -8.38 -18.39 17.45
CA THR A 245 -8.88 -19.38 16.46
C THR A 245 -8.45 -19.04 15.03
N LEU A 246 -8.23 -17.75 14.72
CA LEU A 246 -7.69 -17.30 13.45
C LEU A 246 -6.16 -17.34 13.36
N GLY A 247 -5.47 -17.66 14.47
CA GLY A 247 -4.01 -17.68 14.56
C GLY A 247 -3.39 -16.28 14.68
N MET A 248 -4.15 -15.29 15.14
CA MET A 248 -3.70 -13.92 15.38
C MET A 248 -3.40 -13.71 16.88
N ASP A 249 -2.39 -12.91 17.18
CA ASP A 249 -2.00 -12.59 18.55
C ASP A 249 -1.79 -11.08 18.74
N ILE A 250 -2.32 -10.52 19.83
CA ILE A 250 -2.13 -9.12 20.21
C ILE A 250 -0.64 -8.79 20.40
N ALA A 251 0.16 -9.75 20.87
CA ALA A 251 1.60 -9.57 21.04
C ALA A 251 2.35 -9.28 19.72
N ASN A 252 1.76 -9.68 18.58
CA ASN A 252 2.37 -9.51 17.26
C ASN A 252 2.18 -8.10 16.67
N GLN A 253 1.31 -7.28 17.26
CA GLN A 253 0.87 -6.01 16.68
C GLN A 253 2.04 -5.09 16.28
N MET A 254 3.05 -4.95 17.15
CA MET A 254 4.24 -4.13 16.85
C MET A 254 5.14 -4.77 15.78
N ARG A 255 5.30 -6.09 15.80
CA ARG A 255 6.06 -6.82 14.79
C ARG A 255 5.45 -6.59 13.41
N ASP A 256 4.13 -6.68 13.30
CA ASP A 256 3.43 -6.60 12.02
C ASP A 256 3.47 -5.17 11.45
N VAL A 257 3.33 -4.15 12.29
CA VAL A 257 3.57 -2.74 11.91
C VAL A 257 4.99 -2.55 11.39
N VAL A 258 6.00 -3.07 12.09
CA VAL A 258 7.41 -2.98 11.67
C VAL A 258 7.64 -3.72 10.35
N LEU A 259 7.04 -4.89 10.16
CA LEU A 259 7.17 -5.66 8.92
C LEU A 259 6.55 -4.92 7.72
N LEU A 260 5.43 -4.21 7.89
CA LEU A 260 4.89 -3.34 6.83
C LEU A 260 5.87 -2.24 6.44
N VAL A 261 6.52 -1.58 7.41
CA VAL A 261 7.56 -0.56 7.16
C VAL A 261 8.75 -1.16 6.42
N VAL A 262 9.23 -2.34 6.87
CA VAL A 262 10.37 -3.04 6.25
C VAL A 262 10.05 -3.43 4.81
N ILE A 263 8.85 -3.97 4.55
CA ILE A 263 8.42 -4.35 3.20
C ILE A 263 8.34 -3.11 2.30
N ALA A 264 7.74 -2.02 2.78
CA ALA A 264 7.69 -0.76 2.03
C ALA A 264 9.09 -0.24 1.69
N ALA A 265 9.99 -0.20 2.67
CA ALA A 265 11.37 0.25 2.47
C ALA A 265 12.12 -0.66 1.47
N MET A 266 11.96 -1.97 1.59
CA MET A 266 12.56 -2.97 0.70
C MET A 266 12.12 -2.76 -0.75
N PHE A 267 10.82 -2.59 -1.01
CA PHE A 267 10.32 -2.33 -2.37
C PHE A 267 10.76 -0.97 -2.92
N ASN A 268 10.87 0.07 -2.09
CA ASN A 268 11.36 1.38 -2.53
C ASN A 268 12.86 1.31 -2.90
N VAL A 269 13.68 0.63 -2.09
CA VAL A 269 15.10 0.44 -2.42
C VAL A 269 15.25 -0.40 -3.67
N ALA A 270 14.52 -1.51 -3.79
CA ALA A 270 14.55 -2.37 -4.98
C ALA A 270 14.12 -1.60 -6.25
N SER A 271 13.07 -0.78 -6.15
CA SER A 271 12.61 0.10 -7.22
C SER A 271 13.68 1.09 -7.65
N PHE A 272 14.32 1.77 -6.69
CA PHE A 272 15.40 2.71 -6.98
C PHE A 272 16.58 2.01 -7.69
N VAL A 273 17.03 0.87 -7.16
CA VAL A 273 18.13 0.09 -7.73
C VAL A 273 17.80 -0.32 -9.18
N LEU A 274 16.61 -0.85 -9.40
CA LEU A 274 16.16 -1.27 -10.74
C LEU A 274 16.09 -0.09 -11.71
N LEU A 275 15.58 1.06 -11.26
CA LEU A 275 15.52 2.28 -12.07
C LEU A 275 16.91 2.83 -12.39
N HIS A 276 17.85 2.77 -11.43
CA HIS A 276 19.22 3.22 -11.62
C HIS A 276 19.93 2.44 -12.73
N PHE A 277 19.73 1.12 -12.80
CA PHE A 277 20.29 0.28 -13.86
C PHE A 277 19.68 0.54 -15.24
N GLN A 278 18.48 1.13 -15.32
CA GLN A 278 17.84 1.49 -16.59
C GLN A 278 18.35 2.80 -17.20
N VAL A 279 19.14 3.61 -16.46
CA VAL A 279 19.67 4.87 -16.98
C VAL A 279 20.83 4.60 -17.96
N PRO A 280 20.74 5.05 -19.22
CA PRO A 280 21.81 4.85 -20.20
C PRO A 280 23.10 5.53 -19.75
N ARG A 281 24.22 4.82 -19.82
CA ARG A 281 25.54 5.42 -19.66
C ARG A 281 25.90 6.19 -20.94
N PRO A 282 26.47 7.40 -20.85
CA PRO A 282 26.86 8.15 -22.03
C PRO A 282 27.88 7.33 -22.85
N MET A 283 27.60 7.18 -24.14
CA MET A 283 28.53 6.58 -25.09
C MET A 283 29.78 7.46 -25.11
N LYS A 284 30.93 6.88 -24.74
CA LYS A 284 32.21 7.57 -24.87
C LYS A 284 32.53 7.60 -26.36
N TRP A 285 32.25 8.72 -27.02
CA TRP A 285 32.76 8.97 -28.36
C TRP A 285 34.29 8.92 -28.28
N SER A 286 34.91 7.94 -28.95
CA SER A 286 36.34 8.00 -29.17
C SER A 286 36.61 9.06 -30.25
N VAL A 287 37.77 9.71 -30.21
CA VAL A 287 38.19 10.68 -31.23
C VAL A 287 38.17 10.06 -32.65
N GLN A 288 38.21 8.73 -32.76
CA GLN A 288 38.11 8.01 -34.03
C GLN A 288 36.69 7.97 -34.62
N ASP A 289 35.65 8.09 -33.78
CA ASP A 289 34.25 8.02 -34.22
C ASP A 289 33.74 9.35 -34.79
N THR A 290 34.36 10.47 -34.36
CA THR A 290 34.09 11.81 -34.90
C THR A 290 34.74 12.01 -36.27
N ALA A 291 35.87 11.36 -36.54
CA ALA A 291 36.57 11.44 -37.82
C ALA A 291 35.89 10.65 -38.96
N LYS A 292 34.95 9.74 -38.65
CA LYS A 292 34.18 8.96 -39.64
C LYS A 292 32.80 9.54 -39.93
N ALA A 293 32.38 10.57 -39.20
CA ALA A 293 31.07 11.21 -39.30
C ALA A 293 31.11 12.57 -40.04
N VAL A 294 32.28 12.94 -40.57
CA VAL A 294 32.54 14.10 -41.43
C VAL A 294 32.94 13.57 -42.80
#